data_AF-A0A5J6GXX0-F1
#
_entry.id   AF-A0A5J6GXX0-F1
#
_cell.length_a   1.000
_cell.length_b   1.000
_cell.length_c   1.000
_cell.angle_alpha   90.00
_cell.angle_beta   90.00
_cell.angle_gamma   90.00
#
_symmetry.space_group_name_H-M   'P 1'
#
loop_
_entity.id
_entity.type
_entity.pdbx_description
1 polymer ?
#
loop_
_entity_poly.entity_id
_entity_poly.type
_entity_poly.pdbx_seq_one_letter_code
_entity_poly.pdbx_strand_id
1 'polypeptide(L)'
;MAGKKQFDMETALDAAMIQFWRDGYADTSLDDLSRATGLNRSSIYSSLGDKETLFLRCLDLYAARYGEKYDDALSGAASEPVAAVRAFFDVTLERIADPGVPDGCLIAQSAMAVPVLSPSVAAHAKQALGRQLQRLRAALKAGGLTDQGAEAFAVHAAAVNQSLAVMSRAGASPAQLLAIVGVTVDALSRTSRA
;
A
#
# COMPACT_ATOMS: atom_id res chain seq x y z
N MET A 1 -7.26 31.54 10.07
CA MET A 1 -7.67 31.30 8.66
C MET A 1 -6.76 30.32 7.92
N ALA A 2 -5.43 30.30 8.17
CA ALA A 2 -4.51 29.33 7.53
C ALA A 2 -4.80 27.85 7.86
N GLY A 3 -5.10 27.54 9.13
CA GLY A 3 -5.37 26.16 9.56
C GLY A 3 -6.62 25.52 8.95
N LYS A 4 -7.72 26.28 8.76
CA LYS A 4 -8.93 25.78 8.12
C LYS A 4 -8.68 25.40 6.66
N LYS A 5 -8.01 26.30 5.92
CA LYS A 5 -7.70 26.04 4.50
C LYS A 5 -6.75 24.86 4.34
N GLN A 6 -5.76 24.69 5.22
CA GLN A 6 -4.88 23.53 5.20
C GLN A 6 -5.64 22.24 5.47
N PHE A 7 -6.48 22.22 6.51
CA PHE A 7 -7.32 21.07 6.85
C PHE A 7 -8.28 20.68 5.71
N ASP A 8 -8.89 21.68 5.05
CA ASP A 8 -9.77 21.45 3.90
C ASP A 8 -8.99 20.80 2.72
N MET A 9 -7.70 21.14 2.54
CA MET A 9 -6.86 20.56 1.49
C MET A 9 -6.38 19.15 1.80
N GLU A 10 -6.07 18.85 3.06
CA GLU A 10 -5.72 17.48 3.49
C GLU A 10 -6.93 16.54 3.32
N THR A 11 -8.12 17.02 3.71
CA THR A 11 -9.39 16.31 3.49
C THR A 11 -9.65 16.07 2.01
N ALA A 12 -9.45 17.09 1.16
CA ALA A 12 -9.62 16.96 -0.29
C ALA A 12 -8.60 15.98 -0.90
N LEU A 13 -7.35 15.99 -0.44
CA LEU A 13 -6.33 15.04 -0.91
C LEU A 13 -6.68 13.60 -0.52
N ASP A 14 -7.16 13.38 0.71
CA ASP A 14 -7.61 12.06 1.15
C ASP A 14 -8.79 11.56 0.29
N ALA A 15 -9.79 12.40 0.05
CA ALA A 15 -10.92 12.06 -0.81
C ALA A 15 -10.48 11.74 -2.25
N ALA A 16 -9.53 12.49 -2.81
CA ALA A 16 -8.95 12.19 -4.11
C ALA A 16 -8.19 10.86 -4.11
N MET A 17 -7.41 10.56 -3.07
CA MET A 17 -6.69 9.29 -2.92
C MET A 17 -7.67 8.12 -2.89
N ILE A 18 -8.77 8.24 -2.14
CA ILE A 18 -9.82 7.21 -2.06
C ILE A 18 -10.49 7.02 -3.43
N GLN A 19 -10.78 8.10 -4.16
CA GLN A 19 -11.34 8.03 -5.52
C GLN A 19 -10.39 7.28 -6.47
N PHE A 20 -9.11 7.64 -6.49
CA PHE A 20 -8.11 6.96 -7.30
C PHE A 20 -7.87 5.50 -6.91
N TRP A 21 -8.03 5.15 -5.63
CA TRP A 21 -7.89 3.78 -5.16
C TRP A 21 -9.08 2.91 -5.61
N ARG A 22 -10.29 3.47 -5.67
CA ARG A 22 -11.45 2.74 -6.20
C ARG A 22 -11.30 2.45 -7.70
N ASP A 23 -11.02 3.49 -8.47
CA ASP A 23 -11.21 3.43 -9.92
C ASP A 23 -9.88 3.32 -10.68
N GLY A 24 -8.76 3.62 -10.03
CA GLY A 24 -7.45 3.69 -10.69
C GLY A 24 -7.23 5.02 -11.41
N TYR A 25 -5.97 5.28 -11.76
CA TYR A 25 -5.57 6.55 -12.39
C TYR A 25 -6.26 6.79 -13.74
N ALA A 26 -6.28 5.78 -14.62
CA ALA A 26 -6.80 5.95 -15.98
C ALA A 26 -8.30 6.27 -15.98
N ASP A 27 -9.08 5.56 -15.16
CA ASP A 27 -10.55 5.62 -15.17
C ASP A 27 -11.13 6.73 -14.28
N THR A 28 -10.31 7.40 -13.45
CA THR A 28 -10.75 8.55 -12.64
C THR A 28 -10.73 9.84 -13.46
N SER A 29 -11.86 10.48 -13.74
CA SER A 29 -11.90 11.78 -14.42
C SER A 29 -11.72 12.97 -13.46
N LEU A 30 -11.49 14.18 -14.00
CA LEU A 30 -11.49 15.40 -13.19
C LEU A 30 -12.87 15.72 -12.59
N ASP A 31 -13.96 15.27 -13.21
CA ASP A 31 -15.30 15.44 -12.66
C ASP A 31 -15.55 14.51 -11.48
N ASP A 32 -15.00 13.30 -11.53
CA ASP A 32 -15.05 12.36 -10.40
C ASP A 32 -14.27 12.93 -9.22
N LEU A 33 -13.08 13.49 -9.47
CA LEU A 33 -12.29 14.19 -8.45
C LEU A 33 -13.03 15.42 -7.90
N SER A 34 -13.68 16.21 -8.75
CA SER A 34 -14.49 17.34 -8.29
C SER A 34 -15.65 16.90 -7.39
N ARG A 35 -16.36 15.82 -7.73
CA ARG A 35 -17.41 15.27 -6.86
C ARG A 35 -16.85 14.71 -5.56
N ALA A 36 -15.76 13.94 -5.63
CA ALA A 36 -15.17 13.29 -4.47
C ALA A 36 -14.62 14.30 -3.46
N THR A 37 -13.95 15.36 -3.94
CA THR A 37 -13.31 16.37 -3.10
C THR A 37 -14.23 17.52 -2.70
N GLY A 38 -15.36 17.69 -3.39
CA GLY A 38 -16.24 18.87 -3.24
C GLY A 38 -15.67 20.16 -3.82
N LEU A 39 -14.53 20.10 -4.53
CA LEU A 39 -13.87 21.24 -5.15
C LEU A 39 -14.22 21.34 -6.63
N ASN A 40 -14.38 22.56 -7.15
CA ASN A 40 -14.43 22.76 -8.60
C ASN A 40 -13.05 22.51 -9.24
N ARG A 41 -13.02 22.25 -10.55
CA ARG A 41 -11.79 21.95 -11.30
C ARG A 41 -10.71 23.03 -11.11
N SER A 42 -11.06 24.31 -11.12
CA SER A 42 -10.10 25.41 -10.96
C SER A 42 -9.44 25.40 -9.57
N SER A 43 -10.18 25.09 -8.52
CA SER A 43 -9.66 24.93 -7.16
C SER A 43 -8.73 23.72 -7.04
N ILE A 44 -9.06 22.60 -7.70
CA ILE A 44 -8.17 21.43 -7.79
C ILE A 44 -6.86 21.82 -8.47
N TYR A 45 -6.91 22.39 -9.68
CA TYR A 45 -5.69 22.77 -10.41
C TYR A 45 -4.80 23.73 -9.63
N SER A 46 -5.39 24.77 -9.01
CA SER A 46 -4.63 25.80 -8.30
C SER A 46 -4.06 25.36 -6.95
N SER A 47 -4.67 24.37 -6.28
CA SER A 47 -4.29 23.96 -4.91
C SER A 47 -3.66 22.57 -4.83
N LEU A 48 -4.06 21.69 -5.74
CA LEU A 48 -3.70 20.27 -5.77
C LEU A 48 -2.85 19.89 -6.99
N GLY A 49 -2.82 20.75 -8.01
CA GLY A 49 -2.10 20.54 -9.26
C GLY A 49 -2.97 19.86 -10.32
N ASP A 50 -2.35 19.47 -11.43
CA ASP A 50 -3.02 18.66 -12.43
C ASP A 50 -3.28 17.23 -11.92
N LYS A 51 -4.01 16.43 -12.71
CA LYS A 51 -4.40 15.07 -12.33
C LYS A 51 -3.18 14.20 -11.98
N GLU A 52 -2.08 14.35 -12.72
CA GLU A 52 -0.85 13.59 -12.48
C GLU A 52 -0.18 14.00 -11.17
N THR A 53 0.00 15.31 -10.95
CA THR A 53 0.55 15.86 -9.71
C THR A 53 -0.29 15.46 -8.50
N LEU A 54 -1.61 15.55 -8.60
CA LEU A 54 -2.53 15.10 -7.56
C LEU A 54 -2.41 13.60 -7.32
N PHE A 55 -2.32 12.79 -8.38
CA PHE A 55 -2.16 11.35 -8.23
C PHE A 55 -0.84 10.97 -7.55
N LEU A 56 0.27 11.60 -7.92
CA LEU A 56 1.57 11.41 -7.24
C LEU A 56 1.47 11.72 -5.74
N ARG A 57 0.84 12.84 -5.37
CA ARG A 57 0.59 13.19 -3.97
C ARG A 57 -0.28 12.16 -3.25
N CYS A 58 -1.26 11.57 -3.94
CA CYS A 58 -2.09 10.50 -3.40
C CYS A 58 -1.28 9.21 -3.17
N LEU A 59 -0.38 8.86 -4.09
CA LEU A 59 0.53 7.71 -3.92
C LEU A 59 1.46 7.91 -2.73
N ASP A 60 2.00 9.12 -2.56
CA ASP A 60 2.85 9.45 -1.43
C ASP A 60 2.08 9.41 -0.10
N LEU A 61 0.88 10.00 -0.05
CA LEU A 61 0.00 9.95 1.12
C LEU A 61 -0.32 8.51 1.51
N TYR A 62 -0.71 7.68 0.54
CA TYR A 62 -0.98 6.26 0.77
C TYR A 62 0.26 5.53 1.28
N ALA A 63 1.41 5.73 0.62
CA ALA A 63 2.64 5.04 0.97
C ALA A 63 3.20 5.47 2.34
N ALA A 64 3.01 6.73 2.74
CA ALA A 64 3.34 7.20 4.09
C ALA A 64 2.42 6.54 5.13
N ARG A 65 1.09 6.65 4.94
CA ARG A 65 0.10 6.11 5.89
C ARG A 65 0.27 4.63 6.17
N TYR A 66 0.39 3.80 5.14
CA TYR A 66 0.57 2.37 5.33
C TYR A 66 2.03 2.01 5.63
N GLY A 67 2.99 2.82 5.17
CA GLY A 67 4.39 2.68 5.55
C GLY A 67 4.59 2.77 7.06
N GLU A 68 4.01 3.79 7.71
CA GLU A 68 4.02 3.96 9.16
C GLU A 68 3.39 2.76 9.87
N LYS A 69 2.22 2.28 9.42
CA LYS A 69 1.59 1.08 9.99
C LYS A 69 2.48 -0.17 9.89
N TYR A 70 3.16 -0.37 8.76
CA TYR A 70 4.11 -1.47 8.62
C TYR A 70 5.32 -1.29 9.54
N ASP A 71 5.86 -0.07 9.67
CA ASP A 71 7.00 0.22 10.54
C ASP A 71 6.66 -0.04 12.02
N ASP A 72 5.47 0.37 12.46
CA ASP A 72 4.96 0.13 13.81
C ASP A 72 4.77 -1.38 14.06
N ALA A 73 4.12 -2.09 13.13
CA ALA A 73 3.88 -3.53 13.23
C ALA A 73 5.20 -4.33 13.30
N LEU A 74 6.18 -3.99 12.46
CA LEU A 74 7.48 -4.64 12.44
C LEU A 74 8.30 -4.34 13.70
N SER A 75 8.21 -3.11 14.23
CA SER A 75 8.90 -2.74 15.47
C SER A 75 8.32 -3.47 16.69
N GLY A 76 7.01 -3.74 16.69
CA GLY A 76 6.32 -4.46 17.76
C GLY A 76 6.51 -5.98 17.77
N ALA A 77 6.89 -6.59 16.64
CA ALA A 77 6.91 -8.05 16.46
C ALA A 77 8.05 -8.80 17.20
N ALA A 78 8.89 -8.08 17.96
CA ALA A 78 10.18 -8.57 18.46
C ALA A 78 11.09 -9.06 17.32
N SER A 79 12.37 -9.33 17.60
CA SER A 79 13.34 -9.81 16.58
C SER A 79 13.10 -11.28 16.20
N GLU A 80 11.86 -11.66 15.89
CA GLU A 80 11.46 -13.00 15.48
C GLU A 80 10.90 -12.94 14.04
N PRO A 81 11.54 -13.62 13.06
CA PRO A 81 11.19 -13.51 11.64
C PRO A 81 9.73 -13.85 11.32
N VAL A 82 9.17 -14.89 11.96
CA VAL A 82 7.80 -15.34 11.71
C VAL A 82 6.79 -14.31 12.21
N ALA A 83 6.99 -13.79 13.42
CA ALA A 83 6.17 -12.74 14.00
C ALA A 83 6.23 -11.47 13.15
N ALA A 84 7.41 -11.07 12.67
CA ALA A 84 7.58 -9.90 11.81
C ALA A 84 6.78 -10.02 10.51
N VAL A 85 6.87 -11.16 9.82
CA VAL A 85 6.12 -11.39 8.58
C VAL A 85 4.61 -11.46 8.83
N ARG A 86 4.18 -12.08 9.93
CA ARG A 86 2.76 -12.11 10.31
C ARG A 86 2.23 -10.70 10.58
N ALA A 87 2.93 -9.92 11.40
CA ALA A 87 2.56 -8.54 11.70
C ALA A 87 2.47 -7.67 10.43
N PHE A 88 3.39 -7.87 9.48
CA PHE A 88 3.33 -7.18 8.19
C PHE A 88 2.07 -7.54 7.39
N PHE A 89 1.68 -8.82 7.34
CA PHE A 89 0.45 -9.23 6.66
C PHE A 89 -0.81 -8.78 7.40
N ASP A 90 -0.79 -8.73 8.73
CA ASP A 90 -1.92 -8.29 9.54
C ASP A 90 -2.30 -6.84 9.18
N VAL A 91 -1.33 -5.94 8.96
CA VAL A 91 -1.60 -4.57 8.47
C VAL A 91 -2.41 -4.57 7.16
N THR A 92 -2.09 -5.48 6.24
CA THR A 92 -2.82 -5.61 4.96
C THR A 92 -4.20 -6.22 5.15
N LEU A 93 -4.33 -7.25 5.99
CA LEU A 93 -5.61 -7.89 6.29
C LEU A 93 -6.56 -6.95 7.03
N GLU A 94 -6.06 -6.16 7.98
CA GLU A 94 -6.80 -5.11 8.67
C GLU A 94 -7.29 -4.03 7.69
N ARG A 95 -6.43 -3.58 6.77
CA ARG A 95 -6.85 -2.67 5.69
C ARG A 95 -7.96 -3.26 4.83
N ILE A 96 -7.83 -4.53 4.45
CA ILE A 96 -8.84 -5.23 3.65
C ILE A 96 -10.17 -5.34 4.40
N ALA A 97 -10.13 -5.57 5.71
CA ALA A 97 -11.32 -5.70 6.54
C ALA A 97 -11.98 -4.35 6.91
N ASP A 98 -11.34 -3.22 6.64
CA ASP A 98 -11.82 -1.89 6.99
C ASP A 98 -12.89 -1.38 5.99
N PRO A 99 -14.17 -1.29 6.38
CA PRO A 99 -15.23 -0.81 5.49
C PRO A 99 -15.12 0.69 5.17
N GLY A 100 -14.25 1.43 5.88
CA GLY A 100 -14.00 2.85 5.65
C GLY A 100 -13.13 3.14 4.42
N VAL A 101 -12.47 2.13 3.85
CA VAL A 101 -11.57 2.29 2.71
C VAL A 101 -11.91 1.34 1.56
N PRO A 102 -11.50 1.65 0.31
CA PRO A 102 -11.69 0.75 -0.81
C PRO A 102 -10.93 -0.57 -0.66
N ASP A 103 -11.47 -1.62 -1.27
CA ASP A 103 -10.77 -2.88 -1.42
C ASP A 103 -9.47 -2.75 -2.24
N GLY A 104 -8.56 -3.71 -2.05
CA GLY A 104 -7.32 -3.79 -2.80
C GLY A 104 -6.21 -2.89 -2.27
N CYS A 105 -5.32 -2.44 -3.16
CA CYS A 105 -4.13 -1.67 -2.82
C CYS A 105 -3.80 -0.70 -3.94
N LEU A 106 -3.82 0.60 -3.63
CA LEU A 106 -3.53 1.67 -4.60
C LEU A 106 -2.15 1.48 -5.27
N ILE A 107 -1.12 1.14 -4.49
CA ILE A 107 0.23 0.89 -5.02
C ILE A 107 0.23 -0.34 -5.96
N ALA A 108 -0.49 -1.42 -5.60
CA ALA A 108 -0.56 -2.62 -6.44
C ALA A 108 -1.19 -2.32 -7.80
N GLN A 109 -2.34 -1.64 -7.79
CA GLN A 109 -3.06 -1.23 -8.99
C GLN A 109 -2.19 -0.32 -9.87
N SER A 110 -1.48 0.62 -9.25
CA SER A 110 -0.58 1.54 -9.96
C SER A 110 0.60 0.81 -10.58
N ALA A 111 1.17 -0.17 -9.88
CA ALA A 111 2.25 -1.00 -10.41
C ALA A 111 1.79 -1.86 -11.60
N MET A 112 0.56 -2.40 -11.55
CA MET A 112 -0.02 -3.14 -12.68
C MET A 112 -0.28 -2.24 -13.89
N ALA A 113 -0.63 -0.97 -13.67
CA ALA A 113 -0.89 0.00 -14.73
C ALA A 113 0.37 0.65 -15.32
N VAL A 114 1.58 0.35 -14.83
CA VAL A 114 2.85 0.93 -15.30
C VAL A 114 2.99 1.07 -16.83
N PRO A 115 2.58 0.08 -17.67
CA PRO A 115 2.71 0.20 -19.12
C PRO A 115 1.95 1.38 -19.76
N VAL A 116 0.92 1.91 -19.09
CA VAL A 116 0.07 3.01 -19.58
C VAL A 116 0.21 4.29 -18.76
N LEU A 117 1.10 4.30 -17.76
CA LEU A 117 1.35 5.45 -16.90
C LEU A 117 2.53 6.28 -17.41
N SER A 118 2.59 7.55 -16.98
CA SER A 118 3.77 8.38 -17.21
C SER A 118 5.00 7.80 -16.47
N PRO A 119 6.23 8.07 -16.95
CA PRO A 119 7.44 7.56 -16.31
C PRO A 119 7.59 7.95 -14.83
N SER A 120 7.17 9.17 -14.47
CA SER A 120 7.14 9.72 -13.11
C SER A 120 6.25 8.88 -12.19
N VAL A 121 5.01 8.63 -12.60
CA VAL A 121 4.04 7.83 -11.83
C VAL A 121 4.50 6.39 -11.72
N ALA A 122 4.99 5.81 -12.82
CA ALA A 122 5.55 4.46 -12.82
C ALA A 122 6.73 4.32 -11.85
N ALA A 123 7.60 5.33 -11.77
CA ALA A 123 8.72 5.35 -10.82
C ALA A 123 8.23 5.39 -9.37
N HIS A 124 7.22 6.20 -9.05
CA HIS A 124 6.66 6.29 -7.70
C HIS A 124 6.02 4.98 -7.25
N ALA A 125 5.25 4.32 -8.12
CA ALA A 125 4.66 3.02 -7.83
C ALA A 125 5.75 1.95 -7.55
N LYS A 126 6.80 1.91 -8.38
CA LYS A 126 7.95 1.01 -8.19
C LYS A 126 8.69 1.30 -6.89
N GLN A 127 8.93 2.57 -6.57
CA GLN A 127 9.61 2.97 -5.34
C GLN A 127 8.79 2.57 -4.11
N ALA A 128 7.47 2.75 -4.13
CA ALA A 128 6.60 2.35 -3.03
C ALA A 128 6.62 0.83 -2.76
N LEU A 129 6.63 0.00 -3.81
CA LEU A 129 6.85 -1.44 -3.68
C LEU A 129 8.25 -1.76 -3.14
N GLY A 130 9.28 -1.09 -3.65
CA GLY A 130 10.65 -1.23 -3.17
C GLY A 130 10.78 -0.93 -1.68
N ARG A 131 10.07 0.08 -1.18
CA ARG A 131 10.04 0.40 0.26
C ARG A 131 9.41 -0.70 1.12
N GLN A 132 8.38 -1.41 0.62
CA GLN A 132 7.82 -2.58 1.33
C GLN A 132 8.83 -3.74 1.38
N LEU A 133 9.51 -4.00 0.27
CA LEU A 133 10.57 -5.01 0.20
C LEU A 133 11.69 -4.73 1.21
N GLN A 134 12.16 -3.48 1.27
CA GLN A 134 13.24 -3.08 2.19
C GLN A 134 12.83 -3.25 3.66
N ARG A 135 11.58 -2.92 4.02
CA ARG A 135 11.05 -3.14 5.38
C ARG A 135 11.09 -4.60 5.78
N LEU A 136 10.55 -5.47 4.93
CA LEU A 136 10.55 -6.92 5.16
C LEU A 136 11.97 -7.46 5.26
N ARG A 137 12.86 -7.09 4.34
CA ARG A 137 14.27 -7.53 4.37
C ARG A 137 14.95 -7.11 5.67
N ALA A 138 14.78 -5.85 6.08
CA ALA A 138 15.38 -5.33 7.31
C ALA A 138 14.87 -6.10 8.54
N ALA A 139 13.57 -6.33 8.66
CA ALA A 139 12.98 -7.07 9.77
C ALA A 139 13.45 -8.53 9.82
N LEU A 140 13.48 -9.21 8.67
CA LEU A 140 13.97 -10.60 8.56
C LEU A 140 15.45 -10.72 8.93
N LYS A 141 16.27 -9.77 8.49
CA LYS A 141 17.70 -9.71 8.85
C LYS A 141 17.89 -9.44 10.35
N ALA A 142 17.10 -8.52 10.92
CA ALA A 142 17.12 -8.26 12.36
C ALA A 142 16.69 -9.49 13.17
N GLY A 143 15.81 -10.33 12.63
CA GLY A 143 15.43 -11.63 13.20
C GLY A 143 16.43 -12.77 12.98
N GLY A 144 17.62 -12.49 12.44
CA GLY A 144 18.73 -13.44 12.35
C GLY A 144 18.83 -14.26 11.06
N LEU A 145 18.03 -13.97 10.03
CA LEU A 145 18.23 -14.59 8.72
C LEU A 145 19.54 -14.13 8.07
N THR A 146 20.15 -15.01 7.29
CA THR A 146 21.27 -14.65 6.41
C THR A 146 20.83 -13.60 5.38
N ASP A 147 21.77 -12.83 4.83
CA ASP A 147 21.45 -11.81 3.82
C ASP A 147 20.70 -12.38 2.60
N GLN A 148 21.11 -13.58 2.14
CA GLN A 148 20.44 -14.27 1.04
C GLN A 148 19.04 -14.75 1.42
N GLY A 149 18.88 -15.31 2.63
CA GLY A 149 17.58 -15.77 3.13
C GLY A 149 16.59 -14.63 3.34
N ALA A 150 17.04 -13.53 3.95
CA ALA A 150 16.24 -12.33 4.17
C ALA A 150 15.80 -11.70 2.84
N GLU A 151 16.69 -11.61 1.85
CA GLU A 151 16.34 -11.10 0.52
C GLU A 151 15.30 -11.99 -0.17
N ALA A 152 15.56 -13.30 -0.25
CA ALA A 152 14.67 -14.24 -0.94
C ALA A 152 13.27 -14.26 -0.31
N PHE A 153 13.21 -14.26 1.03
CA PHE A 153 11.93 -14.30 1.73
C PHE A 153 11.21 -12.95 1.72
N ALA A 154 11.95 -11.82 1.76
CA ALA A 154 11.35 -10.50 1.60
C ALA A 154 10.67 -10.35 0.23
N VAL A 155 11.31 -10.82 -0.85
CA VAL A 155 10.72 -10.83 -2.20
C VAL A 155 9.42 -11.65 -2.22
N HIS A 156 9.45 -12.85 -1.63
CA HIS A 156 8.27 -13.70 -1.53
C HIS A 156 7.15 -13.03 -0.73
N ALA A 157 7.44 -12.55 0.48
CA ALA A 157 6.45 -11.93 1.36
C ALA A 157 5.87 -10.65 0.74
N ALA A 158 6.68 -9.81 0.10
CA ALA A 158 6.20 -8.63 -0.62
C ALA A 158 5.26 -9.03 -1.77
N ALA A 159 5.61 -10.05 -2.55
CA ALA A 159 4.74 -10.54 -3.63
C ALA A 159 3.39 -11.07 -3.09
N VAL A 160 3.41 -11.84 -2.00
CA VAL A 160 2.20 -12.33 -1.34
C VAL A 160 1.36 -11.17 -0.77
N ASN A 161 1.99 -10.15 -0.18
CA ASN A 161 1.27 -8.98 0.34
C ASN A 161 0.45 -8.28 -0.76
N GLN A 162 1.03 -8.16 -1.96
CA GLN A 162 0.34 -7.60 -3.11
C GLN A 162 -0.77 -8.54 -3.62
N SER A 163 -0.57 -9.86 -3.57
CA SER A 163 -1.59 -10.81 -4.00
C SER A 163 -2.80 -10.84 -3.07
N LEU A 164 -2.62 -10.67 -1.75
CA LEU A 164 -3.74 -10.57 -0.79
C LEU A 164 -4.72 -9.47 -1.19
N ALA A 165 -4.20 -8.30 -1.56
CA ALA A 165 -5.01 -7.17 -2.03
C ALA A 165 -5.76 -7.50 -3.33
N VAL A 166 -5.11 -8.18 -4.27
CA VAL A 166 -5.73 -8.60 -5.54
C VAL A 166 -6.81 -9.65 -5.30
N MET A 167 -6.53 -10.64 -4.45
CA MET A 167 -7.46 -11.72 -4.13
C MET A 167 -8.68 -11.21 -3.37
N SER A 168 -8.51 -10.27 -2.42
CA SER A 168 -9.65 -9.61 -1.76
C SER A 168 -10.58 -8.96 -2.78
N ARG A 169 -10.01 -8.14 -3.67
CA ARG A 169 -10.77 -7.47 -4.73
C ARG A 169 -11.43 -8.45 -5.71
N ALA A 170 -10.86 -9.65 -5.88
CA ALA A 170 -11.44 -10.73 -6.68
C ALA A 170 -12.52 -11.55 -5.94
N GLY A 171 -12.84 -11.21 -4.69
CA GLY A 171 -13.89 -11.87 -3.89
C GLY A 171 -13.41 -13.04 -3.05
N ALA A 172 -12.11 -13.16 -2.77
CA ALA A 172 -11.61 -14.17 -1.82
C ALA A 172 -12.16 -13.90 -0.42
N SER A 173 -12.64 -14.96 0.23
CA SER A 173 -13.13 -14.89 1.61
C SER A 173 -11.98 -14.63 2.61
N PRO A 174 -12.28 -14.08 3.81
CA PRO A 174 -11.29 -13.91 4.87
C PRO A 174 -10.55 -15.21 5.20
N ALA A 175 -11.24 -16.36 5.18
CA ALA A 175 -10.63 -17.67 5.42
C ALA A 175 -9.58 -18.04 4.36
N GLN A 176 -9.84 -17.72 3.09
CA GLN A 176 -8.88 -17.95 2.00
C GLN A 176 -7.66 -17.03 2.12
N LEU A 177 -7.85 -15.76 2.47
CA LEU A 177 -6.75 -14.81 2.69
C LEU A 177 -5.85 -15.25 3.86
N LEU A 178 -6.46 -15.68 4.97
CA LEU A 178 -5.74 -16.24 6.11
C LEU A 178 -4.99 -17.53 5.76
N ALA A 179 -5.56 -18.39 4.91
CA ALA A 179 -4.88 -19.59 4.44
C ALA A 179 -3.63 -19.26 3.61
N ILE A 180 -3.68 -18.23 2.75
CA ILE A 180 -2.51 -17.75 2.00
C ILE A 180 -1.40 -17.31 2.96
N VAL A 181 -1.74 -16.50 3.97
CA VAL A 181 -0.79 -16.05 5.00
C VAL A 181 -0.21 -17.23 5.77
N GLY A 182 -1.05 -18.20 6.17
CA GLY A 182 -0.62 -19.40 6.88
C GLY A 182 0.43 -20.20 6.12
N VAL A 183 0.21 -20.45 4.83
CA VAL A 183 1.17 -21.18 3.97
C VAL A 183 2.52 -20.47 3.90
N THR A 184 2.52 -19.14 3.74
CA THR A 184 3.75 -18.34 3.69
C THR A 184 4.50 -18.37 5.03
N VAL A 185 3.79 -18.22 6.15
CA VAL A 185 4.40 -18.25 7.49
C VAL A 185 4.95 -19.64 7.84
N ASP A 186 4.25 -20.71 7.46
CA ASP A 186 4.73 -22.08 7.66
C ASP A 186 6.00 -22.37 6.84
N ALA A 187 6.11 -21.79 5.64
CA ALA A 187 7.30 -21.90 4.81
C ALA A 187 8.51 -21.25 5.50
N LEU A 188 8.35 -20.03 6.04
CA LEU A 188 9.42 -19.36 6.80
C LEU A 188 9.85 -20.15 8.03
N SER A 189 8.87 -20.66 8.79
CA SER A 189 9.10 -21.41 10.01
C SER A 189 9.97 -22.66 9.78
N ARG A 190 9.83 -23.31 8.62
CA ARG A 190 10.67 -24.45 8.23
C ARG A 190 12.09 -24.03 7.86
N THR A 191 12.25 -22.89 7.19
CA THR A 191 13.56 -22.35 6.81
C THR A 191 14.35 -21.85 8.02
N SER A 192 13.70 -21.25 9.01
CA SER A 192 14.37 -20.76 10.23
C SER A 192 14.83 -21.85 11.21
N ARG A 193 14.37 -23.10 11.01
CA ARG A 193 14.76 -24.26 11.83
C ARG A 193 15.86 -25.12 11.21
N ALA A 194 16.20 -24.86 9.95
CA ALA A 194 17.25 -25.56 9.20
C ALA A 194 18.57 -24.79 9.29
#